data_AF-A0A7J4P1W7-F1
#
_entry.id   AF-A0A7J4P1W7-F1
#
_cell.length_a   1.000
_cell.length_b   1.000
_cell.length_c   1.000
_cell.angle_alpha   90.00
_cell.angle_beta   90.00
_cell.angle_gamma   90.00
#
_symmetry.space_group_name_H-M   'P 1'
#
loop_
_entity.id
_entity.type
_entity.pdbx_description
1 polymer ?
#
loop_
_entity_poly.entity_id
_entity_poly.type
_entity_poly.pdbx_seq_one_letter_code
_entity_poly.pdbx_strand_id
1 'polypeptide(L)'
;MARVVPLRDALNVDKSRSVGRVKPEESNFVKYTQIFRQLLLLNEKNDLATTLKNIQELLNFSENIFSSPAVAETFLYFCLHGAGTAWVLQTELNQPEATVYRTLKRLRAVGLISPALKVSKVQSSKGGPRPTVWALSSASGDEIAAALRHHYRTLSPKYRVAEEVAQTIMDQYVKKGREEITYRDLLEQIKEMRIPFKAPDIADLAAQYLVEKGVKVWR
;
A
#
# COMPACT_ATOMS: atom_id res chain seq x y z
N MET A 1 20.30 53.63 -40.93
CA MET A 1 19.58 54.13 -39.73
C MET A 1 19.43 52.98 -38.75
N ALA A 2 20.36 52.85 -37.80
CA ALA A 2 20.35 51.81 -36.78
C ALA A 2 19.78 52.38 -35.48
N ARG A 3 18.65 51.83 -35.00
CA ARG A 3 18.05 52.19 -33.72
C ARG A 3 18.71 51.38 -32.61
N VAL A 4 19.55 52.05 -31.83
CA VAL A 4 20.09 51.55 -30.56
C VAL A 4 18.94 51.54 -29.54
N VAL A 5 18.61 50.37 -29.00
CA VAL A 5 17.69 50.23 -27.86
C VAL A 5 18.54 50.12 -26.59
N PRO A 6 18.31 50.94 -25.56
CA PRO A 6 19.10 50.89 -24.34
C PRO A 6 18.74 49.66 -23.49
N LEU A 7 19.77 48.95 -23.03
CA LEU A 7 19.71 48.01 -21.92
C LEU A 7 19.20 48.76 -20.68
N ARG A 8 17.99 48.41 -20.21
CA ARG A 8 17.52 48.81 -18.89
C ARG A 8 17.90 47.74 -17.89
N ASP A 9 18.65 48.17 -16.88
CA ASP A 9 18.88 47.49 -15.62
C ASP A 9 17.55 47.01 -15.02
N ALA A 10 17.34 45.70 -15.02
CA ALA A 10 16.38 45.06 -14.13
C ALA A 10 17.16 44.59 -12.91
N LEU A 11 17.11 45.43 -11.88
CA LEU A 11 17.73 45.25 -10.59
C LEU A 11 17.35 43.90 -9.98
N ASN A 12 18.40 43.21 -9.57
CA ASN A 12 18.46 42.05 -8.71
C ASN A 12 17.88 42.41 -7.33
N VAL A 13 16.58 42.19 -7.13
CA VAL A 13 15.91 42.32 -5.83
C VAL A 13 14.99 41.12 -5.64
N ASP A 14 15.54 40.09 -4.99
CA ASP A 14 14.85 39.26 -3.98
C ASP A 14 15.78 38.13 -3.54
N LYS A 15 16.91 38.54 -2.96
CA LYS A 15 17.87 37.67 -2.27
C LYS A 15 17.56 37.65 -0.78
N SER A 16 16.36 37.20 -0.40
CA SER A 16 16.00 36.90 0.99
C SER A 16 14.67 36.13 1.07
N ARG A 17 14.56 34.99 0.39
CA ARG A 17 13.68 33.93 0.89
C ARG A 17 14.30 33.42 2.18
N SER A 18 13.89 34.03 3.28
CA SER A 18 14.03 33.49 4.62
C SER A 18 13.62 32.02 4.55
N VAL A 19 14.59 31.13 4.81
CA VAL A 19 14.31 29.73 5.11
C VAL A 19 13.36 29.78 6.27
N GLY A 20 12.07 29.55 5.99
CA GLY A 20 11.06 29.46 7.02
C GLY A 20 11.57 28.47 8.05
N ARG A 21 11.78 28.94 9.28
CA ARG A 21 12.09 28.07 10.41
C ARG A 21 11.00 27.01 10.43
N VAL A 22 11.34 25.81 9.99
CA VAL A 22 10.54 24.61 10.19
C VAL A 22 10.35 24.54 11.69
N LYS A 23 9.13 24.74 12.16
CA LYS A 23 8.78 24.54 13.56
C LYS A 23 9.20 23.10 13.89
N PRO A 24 9.98 22.86 14.96
CA PRO A 24 10.33 21.51 15.35
C PRO A 24 9.06 20.89 15.94
N GLU A 25 8.19 20.37 15.09
CA GLU A 25 7.36 19.26 15.52
C GLU A 25 8.34 18.18 15.97
N GLU A 26 8.30 17.86 17.27
CA GLU A 26 9.19 16.95 17.97
C GLU A 26 9.53 15.75 17.10
N SER A 27 10.71 15.83 16.50
CA SER A 27 11.01 14.99 15.37
C SER A 27 11.16 13.55 15.83
N ASN A 28 10.36 12.64 15.26
CA ASN A 28 10.45 11.19 15.43
C ASN A 28 11.85 10.59 15.13
N PHE A 29 12.86 11.40 14.78
CA PHE A 29 14.26 11.00 14.61
C PHE A 29 14.86 10.31 15.85
N VAL A 30 14.40 10.61 17.06
CA VAL A 30 14.85 9.88 18.26
C VAL A 30 14.43 8.40 18.20
N LYS A 31 13.23 8.10 17.70
CA LYS A 31 12.77 6.72 17.52
C LYS A 31 13.57 6.00 16.43
N TYR A 32 13.85 6.68 15.32
CA TYR A 32 14.66 6.10 14.24
C TYR A 32 16.11 5.86 14.67
N THR A 33 16.72 6.78 15.43
CA THR A 33 18.07 6.58 15.97
C THR A 33 18.13 5.42 16.96
N GLN A 34 17.06 5.16 17.73
CA GLN A 34 16.96 3.96 18.56
C GLN A 34 16.90 2.67 17.73
N ILE A 35 16.15 2.65 16.63
CA ILE A 35 16.11 1.49 15.70
C ILE A 35 17.50 1.22 15.10
N PHE A 36 18.22 2.27 14.68
CA PHE A 36 19.60 2.12 14.18
C PHE A 36 20.54 1.59 15.25
N ARG A 37 20.38 2.01 16.52
CA ARG A 37 21.15 1.44 17.65
C ARG A 37 20.79 -0.03 17.89
N GLN A 38 19.53 -0.42 17.80
CA GLN A 38 19.12 -1.82 17.92
C GLN A 38 19.69 -2.69 16.80
N LEU A 39 19.71 -2.19 15.56
CA LEU A 39 20.34 -2.88 14.42
C LEU A 39 21.84 -3.11 14.62
N LEU A 40 22.53 -2.14 15.23
CA LEU A 40 23.94 -2.25 15.61
C LEU A 40 24.17 -3.31 16.71
N LEU A 41 23.24 -3.42 17.67
CA LEU A 41 23.32 -4.35 18.81
C LEU A 41 22.91 -5.78 18.46
N LEU A 42 22.10 -6.01 17.42
CA LEU A 42 21.78 -7.36 16.93
C LEU A 42 23.02 -8.18 16.50
N ASN A 43 24.18 -7.52 16.37
CA ASN A 43 25.46 -8.12 15.98
C ASN A 43 26.48 -8.25 17.12
N GLU A 44 26.06 -8.25 18.40
CA GLU A 44 26.93 -8.29 19.60
C GLU A 44 28.05 -9.37 19.62
N LYS A 45 27.99 -10.40 18.76
CA LYS A 45 29.01 -11.45 18.65
C LYS A 45 30.05 -11.25 17.53
N ASN A 46 29.89 -10.22 16.71
CA ASN A 46 30.67 -10.00 15.48
C ASN A 46 31.60 -8.78 15.62
N ASP A 47 32.81 -8.90 15.08
CA ASP A 47 33.85 -7.86 15.08
C ASP A 47 33.32 -6.52 14.51
N LEU A 48 33.75 -5.38 15.06
CA LEU A 48 33.29 -4.04 14.68
C LEU A 48 33.35 -3.83 13.15
N ALA A 49 34.40 -4.34 12.52
CA ALA A 49 34.61 -4.28 11.08
C ALA A 49 33.51 -5.04 10.29
N THR A 50 33.10 -6.21 10.77
CA THR A 50 32.02 -6.99 10.14
C THR A 50 30.66 -6.33 10.34
N THR A 51 30.42 -5.72 11.49
CA THR A 51 29.18 -4.97 11.78
C THR A 51 29.05 -3.74 10.89
N LEU A 52 30.13 -2.97 10.71
CA LEU A 52 30.15 -1.83 9.79
C LEU A 52 29.92 -2.25 8.34
N LYS A 53 30.54 -3.37 7.90
CA LYS A 53 30.33 -3.91 6.56
C LYS A 53 28.87 -4.32 6.33
N ASN A 54 28.25 -5.01 7.27
CA ASN A 54 26.85 -5.41 7.20
C ASN A 54 25.91 -4.20 7.11
N ILE A 55 26.21 -3.12 7.84
CA ILE A 55 25.42 -1.88 7.77
C ILE A 55 25.60 -1.20 6.43
N GLN A 56 26.82 -1.12 5.91
CA GLN A 56 27.06 -0.57 4.58
C GLN A 56 26.31 -1.38 3.50
N GLU A 57 26.32 -2.71 3.60
CA GLU A 57 25.53 -3.57 2.71
C GLU A 57 24.03 -3.30 2.84
N LEU A 58 23.51 -3.15 4.06
CA LEU A 58 22.11 -2.80 4.31
C LEU A 58 21.75 -1.42 3.75
N LEU A 59 22.60 -0.41 3.93
CA LEU A 59 22.38 0.94 3.42
C LEU A 59 22.40 0.95 1.89
N ASN A 60 23.39 0.31 1.27
CA ASN A 60 23.46 0.16 -0.19
C ASN A 60 22.23 -0.59 -0.73
N PHE A 61 21.79 -1.63 -0.04
CA PHE A 61 20.56 -2.35 -0.35
C PHE A 61 19.33 -1.44 -0.25
N SER A 62 19.25 -0.62 0.80
CA SER A 62 18.20 0.36 1.01
C SER A 62 18.19 1.39 -0.14
N GLU A 63 19.35 1.97 -0.48
CA GLU A 63 19.47 2.92 -1.60
C GLU A 63 19.00 2.31 -2.92
N ASN A 64 19.33 1.03 -3.17
CA ASN A 64 18.90 0.34 -4.38
C ASN A 64 17.38 0.19 -4.50
N ILE A 65 16.67 0.00 -3.38
CA ILE A 65 15.20 -0.11 -3.34
C ILE A 65 14.56 1.28 -3.37
N PHE A 66 15.04 2.17 -2.52
CA PHE A 66 14.47 3.50 -2.32
C PHE A 66 14.90 4.53 -3.37
N SER A 67 15.78 4.17 -4.31
CA SER A 67 16.14 5.00 -5.47
C SER A 67 14.96 5.34 -6.38
N SER A 68 13.89 4.53 -6.40
CA SER A 68 12.68 4.80 -7.17
C SER A 68 11.45 4.76 -6.26
N PRO A 69 10.58 5.79 -6.27
CA PRO A 69 9.38 5.83 -5.44
C PRO A 69 8.48 4.62 -5.66
N ALA A 70 8.27 4.21 -6.92
CA ALA A 70 7.39 3.09 -7.23
C ALA A 70 7.91 1.75 -6.69
N VAL A 71 9.24 1.56 -6.71
CA VAL A 71 9.90 0.36 -6.17
C VAL A 71 9.81 0.36 -4.65
N ALA A 72 10.04 1.52 -4.02
CA ALA A 72 9.92 1.71 -2.58
C ALA A 72 8.50 1.40 -2.09
N GLU A 73 7.47 2.00 -2.70
CA GLU A 73 6.08 1.76 -2.35
C GLU A 73 5.69 0.28 -2.51
N THR A 74 6.09 -0.33 -3.62
CA THR A 74 5.84 -1.76 -3.86
C THR A 74 6.52 -2.61 -2.79
N PHE A 75 7.76 -2.30 -2.43
CA PHE A 75 8.49 -3.01 -1.38
C PHE A 75 7.84 -2.84 0.00
N LEU A 76 7.46 -1.62 0.36
CA LEU A 76 6.78 -1.34 1.63
C LEU A 76 5.43 -2.05 1.71
N TYR A 77 4.68 -2.10 0.60
CA TYR A 77 3.46 -2.90 0.52
C TYR A 77 3.73 -4.38 0.86
N PHE A 78 4.78 -4.96 0.27
CA PHE A 78 5.19 -6.33 0.58
C PHE A 78 5.61 -6.50 2.04
N CYS A 79 6.28 -5.53 2.65
CA CYS A 79 6.64 -5.59 4.08
C CYS A 79 5.40 -5.56 4.99
N LEU A 80 4.31 -4.91 4.58
CA LEU A 80 3.08 -4.81 5.37
C LEU A 80 2.16 -6.03 5.20
N HIS A 81 2.11 -6.60 3.99
CA HIS A 81 1.14 -7.65 3.64
C HIS A 81 1.76 -9.02 3.37
N GLY A 82 3.09 -9.11 3.26
CA GLY A 82 3.85 -10.32 2.94
C GLY A 82 3.77 -10.74 1.46
N ALA A 83 2.59 -10.65 0.85
CA ALA A 83 2.33 -11.09 -0.51
C ALA A 83 1.33 -10.19 -1.26
N GLY A 84 1.33 -10.27 -2.59
CA GLY A 84 0.49 -9.43 -3.45
C GLY A 84 0.46 -9.89 -4.90
N THR A 85 -0.60 -9.51 -5.62
CA THR A 85 -0.69 -9.73 -7.08
C THR A 85 -0.43 -8.42 -7.82
N ALA A 86 -0.03 -8.50 -9.09
CA ALA A 86 0.18 -7.30 -9.90
C ALA A 86 -1.08 -6.42 -9.99
N TRP A 87 -2.27 -7.05 -10.06
CA TRP A 87 -3.56 -6.33 -10.03
C TRP A 87 -3.76 -5.56 -8.74
N VAL A 88 -3.52 -6.20 -7.59
CA VAL A 88 -3.69 -5.56 -6.28
C VAL A 88 -2.71 -4.39 -6.12
N LEU A 89 -1.46 -4.55 -6.54
CA LEU A 89 -0.50 -3.44 -6.53
C LEU A 89 -0.92 -2.28 -7.42
N GLN A 90 -1.53 -2.58 -8.58
CA GLN A 90 -2.07 -1.56 -9.48
C GLN A 90 -3.19 -0.75 -8.81
N THR A 91 -4.14 -1.43 -8.16
CA THR A 91 -5.31 -0.79 -7.55
C THR A 91 -4.97 -0.06 -6.25
N GLU A 92 -4.19 -0.67 -5.36
CA GLU A 92 -3.86 -0.11 -4.04
C GLU A 92 -2.84 1.02 -4.13
N LEU A 93 -1.80 0.87 -4.97
CA LEU A 93 -0.74 1.87 -5.10
C LEU A 93 -1.04 2.89 -6.22
N ASN A 94 -2.15 2.74 -6.94
CA ASN A 94 -2.52 3.57 -8.07
C ASN A 94 -1.40 3.69 -9.14
N GLN A 95 -0.64 2.61 -9.34
CA GLN A 95 0.48 2.56 -10.26
C GLN A 95 0.05 1.99 -11.63
N PRO A 96 0.59 2.47 -12.76
CA PRO A 96 0.32 1.86 -14.06
C PRO A 96 0.81 0.40 -14.13
N GLU A 97 0.10 -0.47 -14.86
CA GLU A 97 0.43 -1.89 -15.00
C GLU A 97 1.89 -2.13 -15.44
N ALA A 98 2.35 -1.38 -16.43
CA ALA A 98 3.73 -1.47 -16.91
C ALA A 98 4.76 -1.12 -15.83
N THR A 99 4.44 -0.16 -14.95
CA THR A 99 5.28 0.21 -13.81
C THR A 99 5.33 -0.93 -12.80
N VAL A 100 4.18 -1.50 -12.44
CA VAL A 100 4.09 -2.64 -11.50
C VAL A 100 4.94 -3.83 -11.99
N TYR A 101 4.85 -4.21 -13.26
CA TYR A 101 5.68 -5.31 -13.77
C TYR A 101 7.18 -4.98 -13.79
N ARG A 102 7.55 -3.71 -14.02
CA ARG A 102 8.95 -3.26 -13.93
C ARG A 102 9.46 -3.31 -12.49
N THR A 103 8.67 -2.84 -11.52
CA THR A 103 9.03 -2.88 -10.10
C THR A 103 9.15 -4.32 -9.61
N LEU A 104 8.21 -5.19 -9.95
CA LEU A 104 8.26 -6.62 -9.64
C LEU A 104 9.49 -7.30 -10.25
N LYS A 105 9.81 -7.02 -11.52
CA LYS A 105 11.02 -7.55 -12.16
C LYS A 105 12.30 -7.10 -11.43
N ARG A 106 12.35 -5.85 -10.99
CA ARG A 106 13.49 -5.30 -10.24
C ARG A 106 13.61 -5.92 -8.85
N LEU A 107 12.52 -5.98 -8.08
CA LEU A 107 12.50 -6.60 -6.75
C LEU A 107 12.87 -8.09 -6.81
N ARG A 108 12.44 -8.79 -7.87
CA ARG A 108 12.85 -10.17 -8.14
C ARG A 108 14.35 -10.28 -8.44
N ALA A 109 14.91 -9.36 -9.22
CA ALA A 109 16.33 -9.37 -9.55
C ALA A 109 17.22 -9.12 -8.32
N VAL A 110 16.72 -8.35 -7.35
CA VAL A 110 17.37 -8.15 -6.04
C VAL A 110 17.18 -9.35 -5.11
N GLY A 111 16.29 -10.30 -5.45
CA GLY A 111 16.04 -11.51 -4.67
C GLY A 111 15.06 -11.33 -3.50
N LEU A 112 14.31 -10.23 -3.47
CA LEU A 112 13.41 -9.93 -2.36
C LEU A 112 12.07 -10.65 -2.46
N ILE A 113 11.60 -10.79 -3.70
CA ILE A 113 10.32 -11.42 -3.98
C ILE A 113 10.49 -12.62 -4.89
N SER A 114 9.62 -13.60 -4.70
CA SER A 114 9.54 -14.80 -5.51
C SER A 114 8.10 -15.05 -5.94
N PRO A 115 7.89 -15.71 -7.09
CA PRO A 115 6.54 -16.13 -7.50
C PRO A 115 6.10 -17.29 -6.61
N ALA A 116 5.08 -17.06 -5.77
CA ALA A 116 4.60 -18.06 -4.81
C ALA A 116 3.51 -18.96 -5.40
N LEU A 117 2.50 -18.36 -6.04
CA LEU A 117 1.32 -19.09 -6.52
C LEU A 117 0.79 -18.51 -7.82
N LYS A 118 0.35 -19.35 -8.75
CA LYS A 118 -0.46 -18.91 -9.89
C LYS A 118 -1.94 -18.97 -9.52
N VAL A 119 -2.64 -17.84 -9.66
CA VAL A 119 -4.08 -17.74 -9.39
C VAL A 119 -4.82 -18.70 -10.33
N SER A 120 -5.79 -19.45 -9.78
CA SER A 120 -6.58 -20.39 -10.57
C SER A 120 -7.43 -19.65 -11.60
N LYS A 121 -7.63 -20.29 -12.75
CA LYS A 121 -8.41 -19.73 -13.84
C LYS A 121 -9.89 -19.68 -13.42
N VAL A 122 -10.53 -18.52 -13.54
CA VAL A 122 -11.99 -18.44 -13.46
C VAL A 122 -12.57 -19.20 -14.65
N GLN A 123 -13.56 -20.08 -14.40
CA GLN A 123 -14.12 -21.00 -15.41
C GLN A 123 -14.58 -20.30 -16.70
N SER A 124 -14.95 -19.02 -16.63
CA SER A 124 -15.45 -18.22 -17.77
C SER A 124 -14.38 -17.47 -18.58
N SER A 125 -13.10 -17.45 -18.18
CA SER A 125 -12.09 -16.65 -18.90
C SER A 125 -11.58 -17.35 -20.17
N LYS A 126 -11.74 -16.72 -21.34
CA LYS A 126 -11.41 -17.33 -22.65
C LYS A 126 -9.95 -17.17 -23.10
N GLY A 127 -9.08 -16.50 -22.33
CA GLY A 127 -7.66 -16.41 -22.67
C GLY A 127 -6.93 -15.36 -21.84
N GLY A 128 -5.65 -15.62 -21.53
CA GLY A 128 -4.77 -14.72 -20.77
C GLY A 128 -3.81 -15.49 -19.84
N PRO A 129 -2.59 -14.98 -19.59
CA PRO A 129 -1.68 -15.55 -18.62
C PRO A 129 -2.30 -15.49 -17.21
N ARG A 130 -2.11 -16.56 -16.43
CA ARG A 130 -2.62 -16.61 -15.06
C ARG A 130 -1.91 -15.57 -14.20
N PRO A 131 -2.64 -14.72 -13.46
CA PRO A 131 -2.01 -13.81 -12.50
C PRO A 131 -1.13 -14.60 -11.53
N THR A 132 0.03 -14.04 -11.22
CA THR A 132 0.96 -14.65 -10.26
C THR A 132 0.92 -13.84 -8.97
N VAL A 133 0.76 -14.54 -7.85
CA VAL A 133 0.97 -14.01 -6.51
C VAL A 133 2.48 -13.98 -6.27
N TRP A 134 2.99 -12.80 -6.03
CA TRP A 134 4.36 -12.55 -5.63
C TRP A 134 4.38 -12.46 -4.11
N ALA A 135 5.43 -12.97 -3.49
CA ALA A 135 5.58 -12.95 -2.04
C ALA A 135 7.02 -12.62 -1.68
N LEU A 136 7.20 -12.02 -0.50
CA LEU A 136 8.51 -11.92 0.12
C LEU A 136 9.08 -13.31 0.37
N SER A 137 10.41 -13.42 0.35
CA SER A 137 11.11 -14.66 0.71
C SER A 137 10.77 -15.17 2.12
N SER A 138 10.40 -14.27 3.03
CA SER A 138 9.99 -14.58 4.40
C SER A 138 8.47 -14.70 4.60
N ALA A 139 7.67 -14.61 3.53
CA ALA A 139 6.21 -14.58 3.67
C ALA A 139 5.65 -15.93 4.15
N SER A 140 4.66 -15.86 5.03
CA SER A 140 3.93 -17.03 5.53
C SER A 140 2.87 -17.52 4.53
N GLY A 141 2.45 -18.78 4.69
CA GLY A 141 1.35 -19.34 3.90
C GLY A 141 0.04 -18.57 4.07
N ASP A 142 -0.21 -18.02 5.26
CA ASP A 142 -1.41 -17.25 5.57
C ASP A 142 -1.43 -15.90 4.86
N GLU A 143 -0.29 -15.22 4.75
CA GLU A 143 -0.13 -13.99 3.97
C GLU A 143 -0.37 -14.23 2.47
N ILE A 144 0.15 -15.34 1.94
CA ILE A 144 -0.08 -15.73 0.54
C ILE A 144 -1.57 -16.01 0.30
N ALA A 145 -2.23 -16.71 1.22
CA ALA A 145 -3.66 -16.98 1.14
C ALA A 145 -4.51 -15.71 1.30
N ALA A 146 -4.09 -14.77 2.16
CA ALA A 146 -4.71 -13.46 2.31
C ALA A 146 -4.60 -12.64 1.02
N ALA A 147 -3.43 -12.59 0.39
CA ALA A 147 -3.22 -11.92 -0.88
C ALA A 147 -4.08 -12.51 -2.01
N LEU A 148 -4.26 -13.84 -2.03
CA LEU A 148 -5.14 -14.51 -2.98
C LEU A 148 -6.61 -14.15 -2.77
N ARG A 149 -7.08 -14.15 -1.51
CA ARG A 149 -8.43 -13.70 -1.15
C ARG A 149 -8.65 -12.25 -1.56
N HIS A 150 -7.66 -11.39 -1.28
CA HIS A 150 -7.68 -9.98 -1.67
C HIS A 150 -7.81 -9.82 -3.19
N HIS A 151 -7.03 -10.56 -3.97
CA HIS A 151 -7.13 -10.53 -5.43
C HIS A 151 -8.54 -10.85 -5.94
N TYR A 152 -9.18 -11.91 -5.43
CA TYR A 152 -10.55 -12.26 -5.85
C TYR A 152 -11.59 -11.24 -5.42
N ARG A 153 -11.39 -10.61 -4.24
CA ARG A 153 -12.23 -9.52 -3.76
C ARG A 153 -12.18 -8.33 -4.70
N THR A 154 -10.99 -7.86 -5.06
CA THR A 154 -10.83 -6.69 -5.94
C THR A 154 -11.38 -6.93 -7.36
N LEU A 155 -11.41 -8.19 -7.82
CA LEU A 155 -11.98 -8.56 -9.11
C LEU A 155 -13.53 -8.60 -9.11
N SER A 156 -14.15 -8.83 -7.95
CA SER A 156 -15.61 -8.98 -7.86
C SER A 156 -16.32 -7.61 -7.80
N PRO A 157 -17.17 -7.26 -8.80
CA PRO A 157 -17.94 -6.01 -8.75
C PRO A 157 -18.87 -5.95 -7.53
N LYS A 158 -19.42 -7.09 -7.12
CA LYS A 158 -20.26 -7.17 -5.91
C LYS A 158 -19.49 -6.81 -4.66
N TYR A 159 -18.23 -7.20 -4.58
CA TYR A 159 -17.39 -6.92 -3.42
C TYR A 159 -17.05 -5.43 -3.33
N ARG A 160 -16.70 -4.78 -4.46
CA ARG A 160 -16.44 -3.34 -4.47
C ARG A 160 -17.64 -2.55 -3.96
N VAL A 161 -18.84 -2.90 -4.42
CA VAL A 161 -20.04 -2.23 -3.93
C VAL A 161 -20.32 -2.54 -2.47
N ALA A 162 -20.05 -3.76 -2.01
CA ALA A 162 -20.17 -4.11 -0.59
C ALA A 162 -19.17 -3.35 0.30
N GLU A 163 -17.96 -3.08 -0.20
CA GLU A 163 -16.95 -2.27 0.47
C GLU A 163 -17.37 -0.80 0.55
N GLU A 164 -17.91 -0.22 -0.52
CA GLU A 164 -18.50 1.12 -0.52
C GLU A 164 -19.65 1.24 0.51
N VAL A 165 -20.53 0.23 0.57
CA VAL A 165 -21.60 0.15 1.58
C VAL A 165 -21.00 0.16 2.98
N ALA A 166 -20.04 -0.72 3.24
CA ALA A 166 -19.45 -0.86 4.55
C ALA A 166 -18.68 0.40 4.98
N GLN A 167 -17.97 1.05 4.05
CA GLN A 167 -17.28 2.31 4.32
C GLN A 167 -18.27 3.43 4.64
N THR A 168 -19.37 3.54 3.88
CA THR A 168 -20.43 4.53 4.15
C THR A 168 -21.01 4.33 5.55
N ILE A 169 -21.22 3.07 5.94
CA ILE A 169 -21.71 2.72 7.27
C ILE A 169 -20.67 3.06 8.34
N MET A 170 -19.39 2.71 8.16
CA MET A 170 -18.35 3.10 9.11
C MET A 170 -18.28 4.61 9.28
N ASP A 171 -18.31 5.36 8.18
CA ASP A 171 -18.28 6.83 8.21
C ASP A 171 -19.47 7.43 8.96
N GLN A 172 -20.65 6.83 8.84
CA GLN A 172 -21.87 7.30 9.52
C GLN A 172 -21.94 6.86 10.99
N TYR A 173 -21.53 5.64 11.31
CA TYR A 173 -21.73 5.03 12.63
C TYR A 173 -20.55 5.27 13.57
N VAL A 174 -19.31 5.28 13.07
CA VAL A 174 -18.11 5.65 13.87
C VAL A 174 -18.18 7.12 14.27
N LYS A 175 -18.61 8.02 13.37
CA LYS A 175 -18.84 9.44 13.71
C LYS A 175 -19.96 9.65 14.74
N LYS A 176 -20.88 8.69 14.87
CA LYS A 176 -21.98 8.71 15.84
C LYS A 176 -21.67 7.91 17.12
N GLY A 177 -20.47 7.34 17.25
CA GLY A 177 -20.04 6.59 18.44
C GLY A 177 -20.75 5.25 18.65
N ARG A 178 -21.26 4.63 17.58
CA ARG A 178 -21.91 3.31 17.66
C ARG A 178 -20.93 2.23 17.21
N GLU A 179 -20.65 1.27 18.09
CA GLU A 179 -19.73 0.14 17.83
C GLU A 179 -20.44 -1.12 17.29
N GLU A 180 -21.77 -1.13 17.33
CA GLU A 180 -22.59 -2.28 16.94
C GLU A 180 -23.57 -1.90 15.82
N ILE A 181 -23.70 -2.79 14.84
CA ILE A 181 -24.54 -2.60 13.65
C ILE A 181 -25.42 -3.83 13.46
N THR A 182 -26.69 -3.65 13.14
CA THR A 182 -27.58 -4.79 12.85
C THR A 182 -27.62 -5.11 11.37
N TYR A 183 -27.89 -6.36 11.02
CA TYR A 183 -28.09 -6.77 9.63
C TYR A 183 -29.23 -6.02 8.93
N ARG A 184 -30.22 -5.58 9.72
CA ARG A 184 -31.30 -4.72 9.23
C ARG A 184 -30.79 -3.34 8.77
N ASP A 185 -29.87 -2.74 9.52
CA ASP A 185 -29.24 -1.46 9.15
C ASP A 185 -28.47 -1.59 7.82
N LEU A 186 -27.76 -2.71 7.62
CA LEU A 186 -27.08 -3.01 6.35
C LEU A 186 -28.06 -3.07 5.18
N LEU A 187 -29.18 -3.77 5.34
CA LEU A 187 -30.20 -3.89 4.31
C LEU A 187 -30.89 -2.56 3.99
N GLU A 188 -31.10 -1.71 4.99
CA GLU A 188 -31.67 -0.37 4.83
C GLU A 188 -30.72 0.51 4.01
N GLN A 189 -29.44 0.54 4.36
CA GLN A 189 -28.42 1.28 3.62
C GLN A 189 -28.30 0.80 2.16
N ILE A 190 -28.33 -0.51 1.91
CA ILE A 190 -28.27 -1.08 0.56
C ILE A 190 -29.48 -0.66 -0.29
N LYS A 191 -30.68 -0.59 0.31
CA LYS A 191 -31.89 -0.12 -0.36
C LYS A 191 -31.78 1.36 -0.73
N GLU A 192 -31.24 2.19 0.17
CA GLU A 192 -31.04 3.62 -0.09
C GLU A 192 -30.09 3.86 -1.27
N MET A 193 -29.02 3.08 -1.37
CA MET A 193 -28.02 3.22 -2.44
C MET A 193 -28.44 2.63 -3.80
N ARG A 194 -29.64 2.03 -3.90
CA ARG A 194 -30.23 1.50 -5.15
C ARG A 194 -29.28 0.61 -5.96
N ILE A 195 -28.59 -0.28 -5.27
CA ILE A 195 -27.54 -1.10 -5.88
C ILE A 195 -28.14 -2.15 -6.85
N PRO A 196 -27.57 -2.36 -8.06
CA PRO A 196 -28.09 -3.30 -9.06
C PRO A 196 -27.89 -4.80 -8.77
N PHE A 197 -27.43 -5.19 -7.57
CA PHE A 197 -27.30 -6.60 -7.18
C PHE A 197 -28.28 -6.98 -6.08
N LYS A 198 -28.42 -8.30 -5.83
CA LYS A 198 -29.28 -8.82 -4.76
C LYS A 198 -28.78 -8.30 -3.41
N ALA A 199 -29.67 -7.64 -2.67
CA ALA A 199 -29.35 -7.02 -1.39
C ALA A 199 -28.75 -8.00 -0.34
N PRO A 200 -29.24 -9.25 -0.18
CA PRO A 200 -28.66 -10.19 0.77
C PRO A 200 -27.19 -10.54 0.46
N ASP A 201 -26.87 -10.77 -0.82
CA ASP A 201 -25.49 -11.07 -1.25
C ASP A 201 -24.51 -9.95 -0.85
N ILE A 202 -24.94 -8.69 -0.99
CA ILE A 202 -24.12 -7.53 -0.62
C ILE A 202 -24.05 -7.37 0.89
N ALA A 203 -25.17 -7.53 1.58
CA ALA A 203 -25.23 -7.42 3.03
C ALA A 203 -24.31 -8.43 3.71
N ASP A 204 -24.25 -9.66 3.21
CA ASP A 204 -23.35 -10.69 3.72
C ASP A 204 -21.87 -10.34 3.50
N LEU A 205 -21.53 -9.80 2.32
CA LEU A 205 -20.17 -9.35 2.01
C LEU A 205 -19.76 -8.13 2.83
N ALA A 206 -20.66 -7.16 2.99
CA ALA A 206 -20.44 -5.96 3.79
C ALA A 206 -20.31 -6.30 5.28
N ALA A 207 -21.13 -7.23 5.78
CA ALA A 207 -21.02 -7.74 7.15
C ALA A 207 -19.66 -8.42 7.40
N GLN A 208 -19.20 -9.26 6.46
CA GLN A 208 -17.87 -9.88 6.57
C GLN A 208 -16.76 -8.81 6.61
N TYR A 209 -16.83 -7.79 5.76
CA TYR A 209 -15.86 -6.69 5.74
C TYR A 209 -15.87 -5.89 7.05
N LEU A 210 -17.04 -5.58 7.59
CA LEU A 210 -17.18 -4.87 8.87
C LEU A 210 -16.57 -5.66 10.03
N VAL A 211 -16.81 -6.97 10.09
CA VAL A 211 -16.21 -7.84 11.11
C VAL A 211 -14.68 -7.88 10.99
N GLU A 212 -14.13 -7.92 9.77
CA GLU A 212 -12.68 -7.86 9.55
C GLU A 212 -12.07 -6.52 9.99
N LYS A 213 -12.85 -5.43 9.98
CA LYS A 213 -12.46 -4.12 10.50
C LYS A 213 -12.72 -3.94 11.99
N GLY A 214 -13.21 -4.98 12.68
CA GLY A 214 -13.46 -4.99 14.12
C GLY A 214 -14.85 -4.45 14.53
N VAL A 215 -15.77 -4.24 13.58
CA VAL A 215 -17.13 -3.81 13.86
C VAL A 215 -18.02 -5.02 14.09
N LYS A 216 -18.78 -5.01 15.20
CA LYS A 216 -19.66 -6.13 15.55
C LYS A 216 -20.97 -6.03 14.79
N VAL A 217 -21.28 -7.06 14.00
CA VAL A 217 -22.52 -7.14 13.22
C VAL A 217 -23.46 -8.18 13.83
N TRP A 218 -24.63 -7.74 14.29
CA TRP A 218 -25.70 -8.60 14.79
C TRP A 218 -26.57 -9.10 13.64
N ARG A 219 -26.73 -10.42 13.54
CA ARG A 219 -27.57 -11.08 12.52
C ARG A 219 -29.01 -11.21 12.98
#